data_AF-A0A534K4I9-F1
#
_entry.id   AF-A0A534K4I9-F1
#
_cell.length_a   1.000
_cell.length_b   1.000
_cell.length_c   1.000
_cell.angle_alpha   90.00
_cell.angle_beta   90.00
_cell.angle_gamma   90.00
#
_symmetry.space_group_name_H-M   'P 1'
#
loop_
_entity.id
_entity.type
_entity.pdbx_description
1 polymer ?
#
loop_
_entity_poly.entity_id
_entity_poly.type
_entity_poly.pdbx_seq_one_letter_code
_entity_poly.pdbx_strand_id
1 'polypeptide(L)'
;MADKVATDRIPATDIGSAVRAKVERLKEAQSQIEQRTKEIEVERRRLDGDRRDLQRMEEALETLKSELDKRDDNLKSREEELHNGQRAAKESQEKLAAEESRLREWAKALQNTEGDIKSLQDRAKAGREDVAAKLADANSKIAGLVEREELIASREAALASSLDRLSKIGESIASREKQLATQQEEIIRLQNERSSALRQREDELTKGMETLTRRMREHESSVSDLTTMEQTLREELQLLAAERQQLVTKEKNLIEAEKSLATVFEATGIEWEEPAPAPREVPLPPPKAQERPPAPEPTRSAPPPPPPKHREAMEQEFEKVVSATSRAGKSEAIEKMNRALEMAKKARDAGNDVSEVRRILKQARTAFENQNWEEAVRLSDQIVEMLASLATASR
;
A
#
# COMPACT_ATOMS: atom_id res chain seq x y z
N MET A 1 -153.20 -67.56 81.63
CA MET A 1 -153.91 -68.77 82.13
C MET A 1 -153.50 -68.91 83.59
N ALA A 2 -154.42 -68.78 84.56
CA ALA A 2 -155.40 -69.80 84.95
C ALA A 2 -154.70 -71.04 85.55
N ASP A 3 -154.98 -71.53 86.75
CA ASP A 3 -156.00 -71.15 87.76
C ASP A 3 -155.73 -71.87 89.11
N LYS A 4 -156.55 -71.60 90.13
CA LYS A 4 -156.87 -72.39 91.35
C LYS A 4 -156.17 -72.09 92.68
N VAL A 5 -157.00 -71.52 93.55
CA VAL A 5 -156.92 -71.39 95.01
C VAL A 5 -157.46 -72.66 95.69
N ALA A 6 -156.90 -73.05 96.84
CA ALA A 6 -157.62 -73.84 97.87
C ALA A 6 -157.02 -73.66 99.29
N THR A 7 -157.80 -73.01 100.15
CA THR A 7 -157.77 -72.96 101.64
C THR A 7 -158.08 -74.34 102.28
N ASP A 8 -157.85 -74.66 103.57
CA ASP A 8 -157.13 -74.08 104.74
C ASP A 8 -157.17 -75.14 105.91
N ARG A 9 -156.36 -74.98 106.97
CA ARG A 9 -156.43 -75.59 108.34
C ARG A 9 -155.90 -77.03 108.63
N ILE A 10 -154.63 -77.09 109.09
CA ILE A 10 -154.19 -77.31 110.50
C ILE A 10 -154.90 -78.46 111.29
N PRO A 11 -154.19 -79.45 111.89
CA PRO A 11 -153.15 -79.16 112.90
C PRO A 11 -151.85 -79.99 112.97
N ALA A 12 -150.84 -79.33 113.55
CA ALA A 12 -149.79 -79.84 114.44
C ALA A 12 -148.97 -81.08 113.98
N THR A 13 -147.85 -80.86 113.29
CA THR A 13 -146.76 -81.85 113.21
C THR A 13 -145.40 -81.23 112.88
N ASP A 14 -144.41 -81.59 113.70
CA ASP A 14 -142.98 -81.71 113.43
C ASP A 14 -142.21 -80.55 112.73
N ILE A 15 -141.68 -79.64 113.56
CA ILE A 15 -140.74 -78.57 113.21
C ILE A 15 -139.47 -79.09 112.48
N GLY A 16 -139.11 -80.37 112.67
CA GLY A 16 -137.91 -80.98 112.08
C GLY A 16 -137.92 -81.09 110.54
N SER A 17 -139.07 -80.92 109.88
CA SER A 17 -139.16 -80.90 108.41
C SER A 17 -138.87 -79.51 107.82
N ALA A 18 -139.51 -78.46 108.36
CA ALA A 18 -139.30 -77.07 107.92
C ALA A 18 -137.88 -76.57 108.23
N VAL A 19 -137.27 -77.03 109.34
CA VAL A 19 -135.86 -76.79 109.62
C VAL A 19 -134.97 -77.49 108.61
N ARG A 20 -135.24 -78.75 108.21
CA ARG A 20 -134.48 -79.44 107.16
C ARG A 20 -134.59 -78.72 105.80
N ALA A 21 -135.76 -78.26 105.39
CA ALA A 21 -135.91 -77.48 104.15
C ALA A 21 -135.20 -76.11 104.21
N LYS A 22 -135.16 -75.45 105.37
CA LYS A 22 -134.35 -74.23 105.57
C LYS A 22 -132.85 -74.52 105.63
N VAL A 23 -132.42 -75.65 106.19
CA VAL A 23 -131.02 -76.10 106.22
C VAL A 23 -130.54 -76.50 104.83
N GLU A 24 -131.35 -77.18 104.02
CA GLU A 24 -131.03 -77.46 102.62
C GLU A 24 -130.98 -76.17 101.80
N ARG A 25 -131.94 -75.24 101.94
CA ARG A 25 -131.83 -73.92 101.30
C ARG A 25 -130.64 -73.09 101.81
N LEU A 26 -130.23 -73.24 103.07
CA LEU A 26 -129.03 -72.61 103.59
C LEU A 26 -127.76 -73.28 103.05
N LYS A 27 -127.76 -74.59 102.81
CA LYS A 27 -126.67 -75.29 102.11
C LYS A 27 -126.62 -74.94 100.62
N GLU A 28 -127.76 -74.76 99.95
CA GLU A 28 -127.82 -74.26 98.57
C GLU A 28 -127.39 -72.80 98.49
N ALA A 29 -127.81 -71.95 99.43
CA ALA A 29 -127.35 -70.57 99.52
C ALA A 29 -125.85 -70.52 99.85
N GLN A 30 -125.36 -71.39 100.75
CA GLN A 30 -123.95 -71.51 101.09
C GLN A 30 -123.15 -72.06 99.90
N SER A 31 -123.64 -73.05 99.15
CA SER A 31 -122.96 -73.57 97.97
C SER A 31 -122.97 -72.55 96.82
N GLN A 32 -124.04 -71.77 96.66
CA GLN A 32 -124.08 -70.62 95.74
C GLN A 32 -123.15 -69.48 96.19
N ILE A 33 -123.01 -69.22 97.50
CA ILE A 33 -122.05 -68.25 98.03
C ILE A 33 -120.62 -68.74 97.83
N GLU A 34 -120.31 -70.01 98.13
CA GLU A 34 -119.00 -70.62 97.88
C GLU A 34 -118.68 -70.68 96.38
N GLN A 35 -119.68 -70.97 95.53
CA GLN A 35 -119.53 -70.94 94.08
C GLN A 35 -119.29 -69.51 93.58
N ARG A 36 -120.08 -68.52 94.00
CA ARG A 36 -119.82 -67.10 93.67
C ARG A 36 -118.52 -66.58 94.24
N THR A 37 -118.07 -67.08 95.39
CA THR A 37 -116.77 -66.73 95.97
C THR A 37 -115.65 -67.29 95.09
N LYS A 38 -115.78 -68.54 94.61
CA LYS A 38 -114.86 -69.14 93.63
C LYS A 38 -114.90 -68.42 92.27
N GLU A 39 -116.08 -68.02 91.79
CA GLU A 39 -116.24 -67.23 90.55
C GLU A 39 -115.58 -65.85 90.70
N ILE A 40 -115.83 -65.12 91.79
CA ILE A 40 -115.16 -63.85 92.11
C ILE A 40 -113.65 -64.04 92.29
N GLU A 41 -113.18 -65.16 92.83
CA GLU A 41 -111.75 -65.43 92.99
C GLU A 41 -111.09 -65.79 91.64
N VAL A 42 -111.79 -66.51 90.75
CA VAL A 42 -111.38 -66.74 89.36
C VAL A 42 -111.36 -65.42 88.58
N GLU A 43 -112.37 -64.57 88.72
CA GLU A 43 -112.42 -63.23 88.11
C GLU A 43 -111.32 -62.31 88.66
N ARG A 44 -111.02 -62.33 89.96
CA ARG A 44 -109.88 -61.60 90.54
C ARG A 44 -108.56 -62.10 89.96
N ARG A 45 -108.33 -63.42 89.94
CA ARG A 45 -107.12 -64.02 89.34
C ARG A 45 -107.01 -63.70 87.85
N ARG A 46 -108.14 -63.59 87.14
CA ARG A 46 -108.21 -63.15 85.74
C ARG A 46 -107.86 -61.67 85.61
N LEU A 47 -108.50 -60.78 86.35
CA LEU A 47 -108.21 -59.34 86.34
C LEU A 47 -106.77 -59.01 86.77
N ASP A 48 -106.21 -59.77 87.72
CA ASP A 48 -104.81 -59.65 88.11
C ASP A 48 -103.87 -60.29 87.07
N GLY A 49 -104.36 -61.22 86.25
CA GLY A 49 -103.71 -61.67 85.01
C GLY A 49 -103.70 -60.55 83.96
N ASP A 50 -104.88 -60.08 83.57
CA ASP A 50 -105.10 -59.01 82.60
C ASP A 50 -104.30 -57.74 82.97
N ARG A 51 -104.23 -57.37 84.26
CA ARG A 51 -103.37 -56.27 84.76
C ARG A 51 -101.88 -56.51 84.57
N ARG A 52 -101.39 -57.72 84.85
CA ARG A 52 -99.98 -58.08 84.63
C ARG A 52 -99.65 -58.12 83.14
N ASP A 53 -100.59 -58.53 82.30
CA ASP A 53 -100.42 -58.56 80.85
C ASP A 53 -100.47 -57.14 80.26
N LEU A 54 -101.36 -56.27 80.75
CA LEU A 54 -101.36 -54.83 80.44
C LEU A 54 -100.05 -54.16 80.88
N GLN A 55 -99.57 -54.41 82.10
CA GLN A 55 -98.30 -53.86 82.57
C GLN A 55 -97.12 -54.33 81.69
N ARG A 56 -97.09 -55.60 81.29
CA ARG A 56 -96.08 -56.09 80.32
C ARG A 56 -96.22 -55.43 78.95
N MET A 57 -97.44 -55.10 78.50
CA MET A 57 -97.64 -54.35 77.26
C MET A 57 -97.18 -52.90 77.39
N GLU A 58 -97.41 -52.24 78.53
CA GLU A 58 -96.89 -50.89 78.81
C GLU A 58 -95.36 -50.87 78.87
N GLU A 59 -94.74 -51.83 79.57
CA GLU A 59 -93.28 -52.01 79.60
C GLU A 59 -92.71 -52.32 78.20
N ALA A 60 -93.39 -53.15 77.40
CA ALA A 60 -93.01 -53.42 76.01
C ALA A 60 -93.15 -52.17 75.10
N LEU A 61 -94.19 -51.36 75.29
CA LEU A 61 -94.38 -50.11 74.53
C LEU A 61 -93.35 -49.05 74.91
N GLU A 62 -93.01 -48.90 76.19
CA GLU A 62 -91.98 -47.94 76.62
C GLU A 62 -90.57 -48.39 76.20
N THR A 63 -90.28 -49.71 76.19
CA THR A 63 -89.03 -50.21 75.60
C THR A 63 -88.96 -49.93 74.10
N LEU A 64 -90.02 -50.25 73.33
CA LEU A 64 -90.10 -49.94 71.89
C LEU A 64 -89.97 -48.44 71.60
N LYS A 65 -90.59 -47.58 72.40
CA LYS A 65 -90.45 -46.13 72.32
C LYS A 65 -89.01 -45.69 72.57
N SER A 66 -88.37 -46.20 73.64
CA SER A 66 -86.95 -45.92 73.91
C SER A 66 -86.00 -46.44 72.82
N GLU A 67 -86.38 -47.50 72.08
CA GLU A 67 -85.63 -47.94 70.91
C GLU A 67 -85.87 -47.07 69.68
N LEU A 68 -87.10 -46.56 69.49
CA LEU A 68 -87.40 -45.61 68.41
C LEU A 68 -86.67 -44.30 68.61
N ASP A 69 -86.68 -43.72 69.82
CA ASP A 69 -85.93 -42.51 70.15
C ASP A 69 -84.42 -42.71 69.86
N LYS A 70 -83.85 -43.86 70.26
CA LYS A 70 -82.46 -44.23 69.92
C LYS A 70 -82.26 -44.41 68.42
N ARG A 71 -83.22 -44.94 67.66
CA ARG A 71 -83.11 -45.08 66.20
C ARG A 71 -83.11 -43.71 65.54
N ASP A 72 -83.99 -42.81 65.96
CA ASP A 72 -84.08 -41.44 65.44
C ASP A 72 -82.84 -40.62 65.75
N ASP A 73 -82.28 -40.71 66.96
CA ASP A 73 -81.01 -40.04 67.30
C ASP A 73 -79.81 -40.63 66.52
N ASN A 74 -79.77 -41.95 66.31
CA ASN A 74 -78.79 -42.58 65.43
C ASN A 74 -78.96 -42.16 63.95
N LEU A 75 -80.19 -41.94 63.48
CA LEU A 75 -80.47 -41.44 62.13
C LEU A 75 -80.00 -39.99 61.99
N LYS A 76 -80.33 -39.09 62.94
CA LYS A 76 -79.84 -37.71 62.96
C LYS A 76 -78.30 -37.66 62.97
N SER A 77 -77.65 -38.46 63.81
CA SER A 77 -76.17 -38.55 63.84
C SER A 77 -75.60 -38.99 62.49
N ARG A 78 -76.24 -39.94 61.81
CA ARG A 78 -75.84 -40.37 60.46
C ARG A 78 -76.11 -39.33 59.39
N GLU A 79 -77.20 -38.57 59.49
CA GLU A 79 -77.50 -37.44 58.59
C GLU A 79 -76.47 -36.31 58.76
N GLU A 80 -76.09 -35.99 60.00
CA GLU A 80 -75.02 -35.05 60.30
C GLU A 80 -73.65 -35.55 59.79
N GLU A 81 -73.32 -36.83 59.99
CA GLU A 81 -72.11 -37.45 59.43
C GLU A 81 -72.09 -37.40 57.89
N LEU A 82 -73.20 -37.74 57.23
CA LEU A 82 -73.32 -37.66 55.77
C LEU A 82 -73.21 -36.22 55.27
N HIS A 83 -73.84 -35.26 55.94
CA HIS A 83 -73.74 -33.85 55.59
C HIS A 83 -72.32 -33.31 55.78
N ASN A 84 -71.66 -33.68 56.88
CA ASN A 84 -70.26 -33.31 57.15
C ASN A 84 -69.30 -33.96 56.15
N GLY A 85 -69.51 -35.23 55.80
CA GLY A 85 -68.79 -35.93 54.74
C GLY A 85 -69.00 -35.29 53.36
N GLN A 86 -70.22 -34.89 53.03
CA GLN A 86 -70.52 -34.16 51.79
C GLN A 86 -69.85 -32.78 51.75
N ARG A 87 -69.80 -32.06 52.89
CA ARG A 87 -69.08 -30.78 53.00
C ARG A 87 -67.57 -30.99 52.79
N ALA A 88 -66.97 -31.96 53.49
CA ALA A 88 -65.55 -32.29 53.35
C ALA A 88 -65.18 -32.75 51.92
N ALA A 89 -66.07 -33.47 51.24
CA ALA A 89 -65.89 -33.86 49.84
C ALA A 89 -65.94 -32.66 48.88
N LYS A 90 -66.83 -31.68 49.11
CA LYS A 90 -66.85 -30.43 48.33
C LYS A 90 -65.59 -29.60 48.57
N GLU A 91 -65.17 -29.44 49.82
CA GLU A 91 -63.93 -28.73 50.16
C GLU A 91 -62.68 -29.39 49.55
N SER A 92 -62.64 -30.73 49.45
CA SER A 92 -61.53 -31.43 48.78
C SER A 92 -61.58 -31.26 47.26
N GLN A 93 -62.76 -31.27 46.64
CA GLN A 93 -62.93 -30.96 45.22
C GLN A 93 -62.52 -29.52 44.88
N GLU A 94 -62.87 -28.54 45.72
CA GLU A 94 -62.47 -27.13 45.55
C GLU A 94 -60.94 -26.97 45.69
N LYS A 95 -60.31 -27.65 46.67
CA LYS A 95 -58.84 -27.67 46.83
C LYS A 95 -58.16 -28.29 45.60
N LEU A 96 -58.64 -29.44 45.12
CA LEU A 96 -58.11 -30.08 43.91
C LEU A 96 -58.27 -29.18 42.67
N ALA A 97 -59.41 -28.50 42.50
CA ALA A 97 -59.63 -27.57 41.40
C ALA A 97 -58.69 -26.34 41.46
N ALA A 98 -58.37 -25.85 42.66
CA ALA A 98 -57.39 -24.78 42.87
C ALA A 98 -55.94 -25.24 42.66
N GLU A 99 -55.61 -26.50 42.99
CA GLU A 99 -54.31 -27.10 42.67
C GLU A 99 -54.17 -27.32 41.16
N GLU A 100 -55.22 -27.80 40.47
CA GLU A 100 -55.23 -27.91 39.01
C GLU A 100 -55.06 -26.56 38.30
N SER A 101 -55.73 -25.49 38.76
CA SER A 101 -55.57 -24.17 38.16
C SER A 101 -54.14 -23.65 38.33
N ARG A 102 -53.57 -23.79 39.54
CA ARG A 102 -52.17 -23.46 39.82
C ARG A 102 -51.19 -24.28 38.97
N LEU A 103 -51.42 -25.58 38.79
CA LEU A 103 -50.58 -26.43 37.93
C LEU A 103 -50.69 -26.01 36.45
N ARG A 104 -51.88 -25.63 35.97
CA ARG A 104 -52.07 -25.06 34.61
C ARG A 104 -51.34 -23.73 34.44
N GLU A 105 -51.31 -22.87 35.46
CA GLU A 105 -50.55 -21.62 35.45
C GLU A 105 -49.04 -21.88 35.45
N TRP A 106 -48.56 -22.83 36.27
CA TRP A 106 -47.15 -23.23 36.30
C TRP A 106 -46.69 -23.83 34.97
N ALA A 107 -47.52 -24.65 34.33
CA ALA A 107 -47.25 -25.20 33.00
C ALA A 107 -47.15 -24.10 31.92
N LYS A 108 -48.05 -23.09 31.96
CA LYS A 108 -47.98 -21.92 31.07
C LYS A 108 -46.74 -21.07 31.33
N ALA A 109 -46.38 -20.84 32.60
CA ALA A 109 -45.19 -20.10 32.96
C ALA A 109 -43.92 -20.82 32.46
N LEU A 110 -43.83 -22.13 32.65
CA LEU A 110 -42.74 -22.95 32.13
C LEU A 110 -42.65 -22.86 30.59
N GLN A 111 -43.77 -23.04 29.88
CA GLN A 111 -43.85 -22.93 28.42
C GLN A 111 -43.38 -21.55 27.92
N ASN A 112 -43.74 -20.47 28.61
CA ASN A 112 -43.25 -19.12 28.29
C ASN A 112 -41.73 -19.03 28.49
N THR A 113 -41.19 -19.50 29.63
CA THR A 113 -39.74 -19.48 29.85
C THR A 113 -38.96 -20.35 28.86
N GLU A 114 -39.50 -21.48 28.40
CA GLU A 114 -38.91 -22.25 27.31
C GLU A 114 -38.89 -21.47 25.99
N GLY A 115 -39.94 -20.71 25.70
CA GLY A 115 -40.01 -19.80 24.55
C GLY A 115 -38.95 -18.70 24.63
N ASP A 116 -38.82 -18.06 25.79
CA ASP A 116 -37.80 -17.04 26.03
C ASP A 116 -36.39 -17.59 25.88
N ILE A 117 -36.11 -18.78 26.46
CA ILE A 117 -34.81 -19.47 26.33
C ILE A 117 -34.51 -19.79 24.86
N LYS A 118 -35.48 -20.30 24.08
CA LYS A 118 -35.32 -20.53 22.64
C LYS A 118 -35.00 -19.23 21.90
N SER A 119 -35.73 -18.14 22.18
CA SER A 119 -35.47 -16.82 21.58
C SER A 119 -34.07 -16.26 21.91
N LEU A 120 -33.58 -16.50 23.12
CA LEU A 120 -32.24 -16.11 23.57
C LEU A 120 -31.16 -16.97 22.90
N GLN A 121 -31.40 -18.28 22.74
CA GLN A 121 -30.51 -19.18 22.01
C GLN A 121 -30.39 -18.76 20.54
N ASP A 122 -31.49 -18.46 19.86
CA ASP A 122 -31.46 -18.07 18.46
C ASP A 122 -30.83 -16.68 18.25
N ARG A 123 -31.09 -15.72 19.17
CA ARG A 123 -30.37 -14.44 19.21
C ARG A 123 -28.87 -14.62 19.44
N ALA A 124 -28.47 -15.57 20.29
CA ALA A 124 -27.06 -15.89 20.54
C ALA A 124 -26.39 -16.58 19.33
N LYS A 125 -27.11 -17.43 18.58
CA LYS A 125 -26.62 -18.01 17.31
C LYS A 125 -26.40 -16.92 16.26
N ALA A 126 -27.41 -16.08 16.00
CA ALA A 126 -27.31 -14.97 15.06
C ALA A 126 -26.17 -14.00 15.42
N GLY A 127 -25.98 -13.69 16.71
CA GLY A 127 -24.84 -12.89 17.18
C GLY A 127 -23.47 -13.54 16.95
N ARG A 128 -23.36 -14.88 17.06
CA ARG A 128 -22.12 -15.61 16.73
C ARG A 128 -21.85 -15.60 15.23
N GLU A 129 -22.88 -15.72 14.40
CA GLU A 129 -22.78 -15.67 12.94
C GLU A 129 -22.35 -14.29 12.43
N ASP A 130 -22.91 -13.21 12.99
CA ASP A 130 -22.48 -11.82 12.71
C ASP A 130 -21.03 -11.56 13.13
N VAL A 131 -20.60 -12.05 14.31
CA VAL A 131 -19.20 -11.96 14.74
C VAL A 131 -18.27 -12.77 13.82
N ALA A 132 -18.68 -13.97 13.40
CA ALA A 132 -17.91 -14.79 12.46
C ALA A 132 -17.77 -14.10 11.09
N ALA A 133 -18.84 -13.50 10.58
CA ALA A 133 -18.82 -12.73 9.33
C ALA A 133 -17.89 -11.50 9.43
N LYS A 134 -17.93 -10.76 10.54
CA LYS A 134 -17.04 -9.62 10.80
C LYS A 134 -15.57 -10.03 10.93
N LEU A 135 -15.28 -11.18 11.55
CA LEU A 135 -13.92 -11.74 11.60
C LEU A 135 -13.43 -12.17 10.21
N ALA A 136 -14.29 -12.75 9.38
CA ALA A 136 -13.94 -13.11 8.00
C ALA A 136 -13.62 -11.86 7.13
N ASP A 137 -14.43 -10.81 7.23
CA ASP A 137 -14.18 -9.52 6.56
C ASP A 137 -12.89 -8.84 7.08
N ALA A 138 -12.65 -8.86 8.39
CA ALA A 138 -11.40 -8.37 8.98
C ALA A 138 -10.16 -9.14 8.48
N ASN A 139 -10.23 -10.47 8.42
CA ASN A 139 -9.14 -11.31 7.90
C ASN A 139 -8.89 -11.05 6.40
N SER A 140 -9.95 -10.86 5.60
CA SER A 140 -9.84 -10.46 4.19
C SER A 140 -9.14 -9.11 4.02
N LYS A 141 -9.48 -8.12 4.85
CA LYS A 141 -8.83 -6.81 4.88
C LYS A 141 -7.36 -6.88 5.30
N ILE A 142 -7.02 -7.74 6.27
CA ILE A 142 -5.63 -7.98 6.69
C ILE A 142 -4.83 -8.60 5.55
N ALA A 143 -5.35 -9.64 4.88
CA ALA A 143 -4.69 -10.24 3.72
C ALA A 143 -4.43 -9.21 2.60
N GLY A 144 -5.43 -8.39 2.27
CA GLY A 144 -5.28 -7.31 1.29
C GLY A 144 -4.39 -6.13 1.74
N LEU A 145 -3.99 -6.05 3.02
CA LEU A 145 -2.93 -5.14 3.48
C LEU A 145 -1.55 -5.79 3.33
N VAL A 146 -1.41 -7.08 3.64
CA VAL A 146 -0.16 -7.84 3.45
C VAL A 146 0.25 -7.85 1.98
N GLU A 147 -0.67 -8.13 1.05
CA GLU A 147 -0.40 -8.06 -0.41
C GLU A 147 0.11 -6.67 -0.85
N ARG A 148 -0.38 -5.59 -0.21
CA ARG A 148 0.09 -4.22 -0.49
C ARG A 148 1.46 -3.95 0.08
N GLU A 149 1.76 -4.50 1.26
CA GLU A 149 3.08 -4.41 1.89
C GLU A 149 4.14 -5.14 1.05
N GLU A 150 3.83 -6.34 0.54
CA GLU A 150 4.68 -7.07 -0.41
C GLU A 150 4.91 -6.28 -1.71
N LEU A 151 3.87 -5.62 -2.25
CA LEU A 151 4.00 -4.73 -3.40
C LEU A 151 4.82 -3.47 -3.11
N ILE A 152 4.83 -2.96 -1.88
CA ILE A 152 5.69 -1.85 -1.46
C ILE A 152 7.14 -2.33 -1.33
N ALA A 153 7.39 -3.43 -0.61
CA ALA A 153 8.72 -4.02 -0.46
C ALA A 153 9.39 -4.36 -1.80
N SER A 154 8.63 -4.89 -2.77
CA SER A 154 9.15 -5.15 -4.13
C SER A 154 9.51 -3.86 -4.90
N ARG A 155 8.76 -2.76 -4.70
CA ARG A 155 9.10 -1.44 -5.25
C ARG A 155 10.33 -0.83 -4.59
N GLU A 156 10.46 -0.96 -3.27
CA GLU A 156 11.63 -0.51 -2.52
C GLU A 156 12.89 -1.27 -2.95
N ALA A 157 12.81 -2.58 -3.13
CA ALA A 157 13.90 -3.39 -3.68
C ALA A 157 14.29 -2.96 -5.12
N ALA A 158 13.31 -2.65 -5.97
CA ALA A 158 13.57 -2.13 -7.31
C ALA A 158 14.23 -0.74 -7.28
N LEU A 159 13.80 0.15 -6.38
CA LEU A 159 14.41 1.46 -6.17
C LEU A 159 15.85 1.33 -5.65
N ALA A 160 16.10 0.44 -4.68
CA ALA A 160 17.46 0.15 -4.19
C ALA A 160 18.37 -0.36 -5.32
N SER A 161 17.88 -1.26 -6.18
CA SER A 161 18.62 -1.70 -7.37
C SER A 161 18.89 -0.57 -8.37
N SER A 162 17.97 0.40 -8.50
CA SER A 162 18.19 1.57 -9.36
C SER A 162 19.24 2.54 -8.77
N LEU A 163 19.26 2.72 -7.45
CA LEU A 163 20.25 3.54 -6.75
C LEU A 163 21.66 2.94 -6.85
N ASP A 164 21.81 1.63 -6.70
CA ASP A 164 23.09 0.92 -6.92
C ASP A 164 23.64 1.13 -8.36
N ARG A 165 22.77 1.07 -9.37
CA ARG A 165 23.14 1.38 -10.76
C ARG A 165 23.59 2.84 -10.94
N LEU A 166 22.87 3.78 -10.32
CA LEU A 166 23.23 5.21 -10.36
C LEU A 166 24.55 5.48 -9.63
N SER A 167 24.83 4.80 -8.51
CA SER A 167 26.12 4.88 -7.80
C SER A 167 27.26 4.44 -8.71
N LYS A 168 27.13 3.27 -9.36
CA LYS A 168 28.12 2.74 -10.31
C LYS A 168 28.34 3.65 -11.52
N ILE A 169 27.30 4.32 -12.01
CA ILE A 169 27.43 5.35 -13.05
C ILE A 169 28.19 6.56 -12.53
N GLY A 170 27.89 7.04 -11.31
CA GLY A 170 28.62 8.13 -10.66
C GLY A 170 30.11 7.82 -10.44
N GLU A 171 30.44 6.63 -9.94
CA GLU A 171 31.81 6.13 -9.83
C GLU A 171 32.52 6.08 -11.19
N SER A 172 31.82 5.61 -12.24
CA SER A 172 32.37 5.60 -13.60
C SER A 172 32.63 7.02 -14.14
N ILE A 173 31.73 7.98 -13.88
CA ILE A 173 31.92 9.39 -14.27
C ILE A 173 33.14 9.98 -13.53
N ALA A 174 33.21 9.85 -12.20
CA ALA A 174 34.35 10.32 -11.42
C ALA A 174 35.68 9.71 -11.86
N SER A 175 35.69 8.43 -12.27
CA SER A 175 36.88 7.78 -12.82
C SER A 175 37.32 8.38 -14.16
N ARG A 176 36.37 8.76 -15.03
CA ARG A 176 36.63 9.43 -16.32
C ARG A 176 37.08 10.87 -16.13
N GLU A 177 36.47 11.61 -15.19
CA GLU A 177 36.90 12.96 -14.84
C GLU A 177 38.35 12.98 -14.37
N LYS A 178 38.75 12.02 -13.51
CA LYS A 178 40.15 11.85 -13.10
C LYS A 178 41.08 11.54 -14.27
N GLN A 179 40.66 10.68 -15.22
CA GLN A 179 41.45 10.38 -16.42
C GLN A 179 41.61 11.63 -17.32
N LEU A 180 40.53 12.38 -17.56
CA LEU A 180 40.55 13.62 -18.35
C LEU A 180 41.43 14.68 -17.69
N ALA A 181 41.39 14.82 -16.36
CA ALA A 181 42.29 15.71 -15.62
C ALA A 181 43.77 15.33 -15.83
N THR A 182 44.13 14.04 -15.71
CA THR A 182 45.52 13.59 -15.98
C THR A 182 45.94 13.81 -17.43
N GLN A 183 45.05 13.63 -18.40
CA GLN A 183 45.32 13.93 -19.82
C GLN A 183 45.50 15.43 -20.06
N GLN A 184 44.73 16.28 -19.38
CA GLN A 184 44.86 17.73 -19.45
C GLN A 184 46.19 18.21 -18.85
N GLU A 185 46.63 17.65 -17.72
CA GLU A 185 47.95 17.90 -17.12
C GLU A 185 49.08 17.51 -18.07
N GLU A 186 48.98 16.34 -18.73
CA GLU A 186 49.97 15.88 -19.72
C GLU A 186 50.03 16.80 -20.95
N ILE A 187 48.89 17.25 -21.48
CA ILE A 187 48.83 18.21 -22.60
C ILE A 187 49.48 19.54 -22.21
N ILE A 188 49.17 20.08 -21.03
CA ILE A 188 49.78 21.32 -20.51
C ILE A 188 51.29 21.15 -20.35
N ARG A 189 51.74 20.00 -19.83
CA ARG A 189 53.17 19.67 -19.70
C ARG A 189 53.87 19.65 -21.06
N LEU A 190 53.34 18.91 -22.04
CA LEU A 190 53.92 18.84 -23.39
C LEU A 190 53.93 20.21 -24.10
N GLN A 191 52.91 21.05 -23.87
CA GLN A 191 52.87 22.42 -24.39
C GLN A 191 53.95 23.30 -23.74
N ASN A 192 54.19 23.17 -22.43
CA ASN A 192 55.25 23.88 -21.71
C ASN A 192 56.65 23.40 -22.16
N GLU A 193 56.86 22.09 -22.29
CA GLU A 193 58.11 21.52 -22.82
C GLU A 193 58.39 22.02 -24.26
N ARG A 194 57.38 21.96 -25.15
CA ARG A 194 57.49 22.47 -26.53
C ARG A 194 57.79 23.97 -26.59
N SER A 195 57.10 24.79 -25.79
CA SER A 195 57.32 26.24 -25.81
C SER A 195 58.67 26.64 -25.18
N SER A 196 59.14 25.91 -24.17
CA SER A 196 60.49 26.07 -23.63
C SER A 196 61.56 25.71 -24.66
N ALA A 197 61.40 24.61 -25.39
CA ALA A 197 62.34 24.21 -26.44
C ALA A 197 62.36 25.19 -27.63
N LEU A 198 61.22 25.78 -27.99
CA LEU A 198 61.15 26.84 -29.00
C LEU A 198 61.89 28.11 -28.55
N ARG A 199 61.65 28.58 -27.31
CA ARG A 199 62.37 29.72 -26.73
C ARG A 199 63.88 29.50 -26.68
N GLN A 200 64.33 28.31 -26.26
CA GLN A 200 65.75 27.98 -26.27
C GLN A 200 66.35 28.07 -27.68
N ARG A 201 65.64 27.57 -28.69
CA ARG A 201 66.07 27.65 -30.09
C ARG A 201 66.07 29.09 -30.62
N GLU A 202 65.11 29.93 -30.21
CA GLU A 202 65.06 31.36 -30.53
C GLU A 202 66.25 32.10 -29.88
N ASP A 203 66.58 31.80 -28.62
CA ASP A 203 67.76 32.35 -27.94
C ASP A 203 69.08 31.91 -28.61
N GLU A 204 69.19 30.65 -29.02
CA GLU A 204 70.35 30.11 -29.75
C GLU A 204 70.51 30.77 -31.13
N LEU A 205 69.40 30.97 -31.86
CA LEU A 205 69.40 31.71 -33.14
C LEU A 205 69.78 33.18 -32.93
N THR A 206 69.26 33.83 -31.89
CA THR A 206 69.57 35.23 -31.56
C THR A 206 71.05 35.39 -31.23
N LYS A 207 71.62 34.52 -30.38
CA LYS A 207 73.07 34.46 -30.11
C LYS A 207 73.89 34.18 -31.39
N GLY A 208 73.39 33.32 -32.27
CA GLY A 208 73.97 33.08 -33.59
C GLY A 208 74.03 34.35 -34.46
N MET A 209 72.93 35.11 -34.52
CA MET A 209 72.86 36.38 -35.24
C MET A 209 73.76 37.46 -34.61
N GLU A 210 73.80 37.56 -33.28
CA GLU A 210 74.70 38.48 -32.57
C GLU A 210 76.17 38.19 -32.86
N THR A 211 76.58 36.91 -32.83
CA THR A 211 77.96 36.51 -33.15
C THR A 211 78.31 36.72 -34.62
N LEU A 212 77.38 36.49 -35.55
CA LEU A 212 77.55 36.83 -36.96
C LEU A 212 77.72 38.34 -37.17
N THR A 213 76.85 39.14 -36.55
CA THR A 213 76.89 40.61 -36.64
C THR A 213 78.18 41.17 -36.02
N ARG A 214 78.66 40.58 -34.92
CA ARG A 214 79.97 40.92 -34.33
C ARG A 214 81.11 40.63 -35.31
N ARG A 215 81.15 39.42 -35.88
CA ARG A 215 82.15 39.03 -36.90
C ARG A 215 82.10 39.91 -38.15
N MET A 216 80.91 40.33 -38.58
CA MET A 216 80.77 41.29 -39.68
C MET A 216 81.41 42.63 -39.35
N ARG A 217 81.17 43.19 -38.15
CA ARG A 217 81.82 44.43 -37.71
C ARG A 217 83.33 44.29 -37.57
N GLU A 218 83.82 43.16 -37.03
CA GLU A 218 85.26 42.84 -36.93
C GLU A 218 85.91 42.70 -38.33
N HIS A 219 85.18 42.17 -39.30
CA HIS A 219 85.62 42.08 -40.70
C HIS A 219 85.56 43.46 -41.39
N GLU A 220 84.51 44.25 -41.17
CA GLU A 220 84.38 45.63 -41.66
C GLU A 220 85.52 46.52 -41.12
N SER A 221 85.87 46.42 -39.83
CA SER A 221 87.05 47.11 -39.29
C SER A 221 88.34 46.59 -39.91
N SER A 222 88.52 45.27 -40.05
CA SER A 222 89.72 44.70 -40.69
C SER A 222 89.86 45.15 -42.15
N VAL A 223 88.76 45.27 -42.90
CA VAL A 223 88.75 45.79 -44.28
C VAL A 223 89.02 47.30 -44.29
N SER A 224 88.50 48.06 -43.33
CA SER A 224 88.84 49.47 -43.15
C SER A 224 90.33 49.66 -42.90
N ASP A 225 90.91 48.90 -41.96
CA ASP A 225 92.34 48.93 -41.63
C ASP A 225 93.20 48.60 -42.87
N LEU A 226 92.86 47.53 -43.61
CA LEU A 226 93.50 47.18 -44.87
C LEU A 226 93.36 48.29 -45.93
N THR A 227 92.21 48.98 -45.99
CA THR A 227 91.99 50.10 -46.93
C THR A 227 92.84 51.30 -46.55
N THR A 228 93.00 51.61 -45.25
CA THR A 228 93.92 52.67 -44.81
C THR A 228 95.38 52.33 -45.11
N MET A 229 95.80 51.07 -44.91
CA MET A 229 97.13 50.59 -45.31
C MET A 229 97.34 50.70 -46.83
N GLU A 230 96.33 50.35 -47.63
CA GLU A 230 96.39 50.49 -49.09
C GLU A 230 96.47 51.97 -49.51
N GLN A 231 95.83 52.88 -48.79
CA GLN A 231 95.97 54.33 -49.00
C GLN A 231 97.37 54.82 -48.64
N THR A 232 97.93 54.47 -47.48
CA THR A 232 99.29 54.89 -47.10
C THR A 232 100.33 54.36 -48.09
N LEU A 233 100.20 53.10 -48.56
CA LEU A 233 101.08 52.55 -49.59
C LEU A 233 100.95 53.29 -50.94
N ARG A 234 99.75 53.75 -51.31
CA ARG A 234 99.57 54.62 -52.50
C ARG A 234 100.23 55.98 -52.33
N GLU A 235 100.12 56.58 -51.15
CA GLU A 235 100.76 57.87 -50.83
C GLU A 235 102.29 57.75 -50.87
N GLU A 236 102.86 56.70 -50.27
CA GLU A 236 104.30 56.39 -50.36
C GLU A 236 104.74 56.16 -51.81
N LEU A 237 103.97 55.41 -52.61
CA LEU A 237 104.26 55.24 -54.04
C LEU A 237 104.18 56.55 -54.84
N GLN A 238 103.27 57.46 -54.49
CA GLN A 238 103.19 58.79 -55.09
C GLN A 238 104.38 59.68 -54.69
N LEU A 239 104.82 59.62 -53.42
CA LEU A 239 106.00 60.31 -52.93
C LEU A 239 107.27 59.80 -53.63
N LEU A 240 107.44 58.48 -53.74
CA LEU A 240 108.55 57.85 -54.50
C LEU A 240 108.51 58.21 -55.99
N ALA A 241 107.33 58.28 -56.60
CA ALA A 241 107.17 58.72 -57.98
C ALA A 241 107.52 60.20 -58.16
N ALA A 242 107.12 61.06 -57.23
CA ALA A 242 107.45 62.49 -57.22
C ALA A 242 108.94 62.73 -56.97
N GLU A 243 109.56 62.00 -56.04
CA GLU A 243 111.01 62.01 -55.80
C GLU A 243 111.76 61.52 -57.05
N ARG A 244 111.33 60.41 -57.67
CA ARG A 244 111.88 59.95 -58.95
C ARG A 244 111.75 61.01 -60.04
N GLN A 245 110.64 61.74 -60.12
CA GLN A 245 110.48 62.81 -61.10
C GLN A 245 111.32 64.05 -60.78
N GLN A 246 111.56 64.35 -59.50
CA GLN A 246 112.58 65.33 -59.09
C GLN A 246 113.99 64.87 -59.47
N LEU A 247 114.32 63.59 -59.29
CA LEU A 247 115.60 63.03 -59.72
C LEU A 247 115.75 63.09 -61.23
N VAL A 248 114.72 62.76 -62.01
CA VAL A 248 114.71 62.90 -63.48
C VAL A 248 114.78 64.37 -63.93
N THR A 249 114.21 65.33 -63.20
CA THR A 249 114.41 66.76 -63.52
C THR A 249 115.80 67.25 -63.12
N LYS A 250 116.38 66.77 -62.02
CA LYS A 250 117.80 67.00 -61.67
C LYS A 250 118.73 66.39 -62.72
N GLU A 251 118.48 65.16 -63.15
CA GLU A 251 119.18 64.47 -64.23
C GLU A 251 119.04 65.23 -65.55
N LYS A 252 117.85 65.69 -65.93
CA LYS A 252 117.66 66.54 -67.12
C LYS A 252 118.41 67.87 -67.01
N ASN A 253 118.40 68.50 -65.83
CA ASN A 253 119.17 69.73 -65.59
C ASN A 253 120.68 69.46 -65.60
N LEU A 254 121.13 68.29 -65.14
CA LEU A 254 122.52 67.84 -65.25
C LEU A 254 122.88 67.55 -66.70
N ILE A 255 122.02 66.90 -67.49
CA ILE A 255 122.20 66.70 -68.94
C ILE A 255 122.17 68.04 -69.70
N GLU A 256 121.40 69.03 -69.26
CA GLU A 256 121.43 70.39 -69.81
C GLU A 256 122.68 71.17 -69.35
N ALA A 257 123.20 70.92 -68.15
CA ALA A 257 124.50 71.42 -67.69
C ALA A 257 125.66 70.74 -68.45
N GLU A 258 125.57 69.44 -68.71
CA GLU A 258 126.49 68.65 -69.54
C GLU A 258 126.40 69.05 -71.01
N LYS A 259 125.22 69.42 -71.52
CA LYS A 259 125.05 69.97 -72.88
C LYS A 259 125.50 71.42 -73.01
N SER A 260 125.37 72.24 -71.97
CA SER A 260 125.94 73.60 -71.96
C SER A 260 127.46 73.55 -71.78
N LEU A 261 127.98 72.61 -70.99
CA LEU A 261 129.40 72.26 -71.00
C LEU A 261 129.81 71.68 -72.36
N ALA A 262 129.05 70.77 -72.97
CA ALA A 262 129.36 70.19 -74.26
C ALA A 262 129.32 71.21 -75.39
N THR A 263 128.46 72.23 -75.35
CA THR A 263 128.49 73.34 -76.32
C THR A 263 129.63 74.33 -76.05
N VAL A 264 130.07 74.48 -74.79
CA VAL A 264 131.36 75.14 -74.46
C VAL A 264 132.56 74.29 -74.92
N PHE A 265 132.45 72.96 -74.89
CA PHE A 265 133.46 72.00 -75.37
C PHE A 265 133.42 71.75 -76.88
N GLU A 266 132.30 71.98 -77.58
CA GLU A 266 132.22 72.05 -79.05
C GLU A 266 132.84 73.35 -79.55
N ALA A 267 132.60 74.46 -78.83
CA ALA A 267 133.37 75.70 -79.03
C ALA A 267 134.86 75.56 -78.67
N THR A 268 135.28 74.43 -78.07
CA THR A 268 136.68 74.08 -77.79
C THR A 268 137.07 72.65 -78.22
N GLY A 269 136.47 72.14 -79.31
CA GLY A 269 136.94 71.01 -80.11
C GLY A 269 137.50 69.77 -79.38
N ILE A 270 136.71 69.10 -78.53
CA ILE A 270 137.08 67.80 -77.95
C ILE A 270 135.94 66.78 -78.15
N GLU A 271 136.19 65.74 -78.96
CA GLU A 271 135.31 64.59 -79.18
C GLU A 271 135.46 63.54 -78.05
N TRP A 272 134.35 63.12 -77.43
CA TRP A 272 134.15 61.83 -76.73
C TRP A 272 132.65 61.52 -76.79
N GLU A 273 132.16 60.70 -77.72
CA GLU A 273 132.21 59.22 -77.79
C GLU A 273 131.25 58.51 -76.80
N GLU A 274 130.24 57.86 -77.39
CA GLU A 274 129.10 57.20 -76.74
C GLU A 274 129.40 55.70 -76.51
N PRO A 275 129.13 55.14 -75.31
CA PRO A 275 129.04 53.70 -75.14
C PRO A 275 127.58 53.23 -74.95
N ALA A 276 127.11 52.44 -75.91
CA ALA A 276 125.90 51.62 -75.80
C ALA A 276 126.20 50.28 -75.04
N PRO A 277 125.37 49.22 -75.12
CA PRO A 277 124.14 49.10 -74.32
C PRO A 277 124.02 47.77 -73.52
N ALA A 278 122.98 47.69 -72.67
CA ALA A 278 122.40 46.45 -72.11
C ALA A 278 123.32 45.68 -71.10
N PRO A 279 123.00 44.45 -70.62
CA PRO A 279 121.72 43.69 -70.64
C PRO A 279 121.33 42.99 -69.30
N ARG A 280 120.02 42.68 -69.13
CA ARG A 280 119.46 41.44 -68.48
C ARG A 280 119.80 41.18 -66.99
N GLU A 281 119.19 40.26 -66.23
CA GLU A 281 118.15 39.21 -66.38
C GLU A 281 117.29 39.23 -65.06
N VAL A 282 115.96 39.00 -64.99
CA VAL A 282 115.20 37.72 -64.99
C VAL A 282 115.61 36.78 -63.80
N PRO A 283 114.75 35.95 -63.14
CA PRO A 283 113.28 35.74 -63.23
C PRO A 283 112.47 35.74 -61.89
N LEU A 284 111.13 35.85 -62.06
CA LEU A 284 110.06 34.99 -61.51
C LEU A 284 110.46 33.67 -60.79
N PRO A 285 109.68 33.16 -59.80
CA PRO A 285 108.48 32.37 -60.16
C PRO A 285 107.23 32.48 -59.24
N PRO A 286 106.02 32.25 -59.79
CA PRO A 286 104.78 32.03 -59.04
C PRO A 286 104.57 30.54 -58.67
N PRO A 287 103.76 30.23 -57.63
CA PRO A 287 102.53 29.42 -57.78
C PRO A 287 101.40 29.82 -56.79
N LYS A 288 100.13 29.37 -56.82
CA LYS A 288 99.31 28.52 -57.72
C LYS A 288 97.85 29.05 -57.73
N ALA A 289 97.14 28.86 -58.84
CA ALA A 289 95.68 28.98 -58.99
C ALA A 289 94.85 27.99 -58.13
N GLN A 290 93.63 28.42 -57.76
CA GLN A 290 92.34 27.73 -57.87
C GLN A 290 92.21 26.22 -57.53
N GLU A 291 91.17 25.88 -56.74
CA GLU A 291 89.99 25.14 -57.23
C GLU A 291 88.78 25.22 -56.27
N ARG A 292 87.57 25.03 -56.80
CA ARG A 292 86.26 25.10 -56.13
C ARG A 292 85.29 24.20 -56.92
N PRO A 293 84.09 23.91 -56.39
CA PRO A 293 83.71 22.85 -55.45
C PRO A 293 83.26 21.56 -56.23
N PRO A 294 82.51 20.62 -55.63
CA PRO A 294 81.04 20.79 -55.62
C PRO A 294 80.34 20.30 -54.33
N ALA A 295 79.05 20.65 -54.23
CA ALA A 295 78.06 20.12 -53.31
C ALA A 295 76.77 19.84 -54.12
N PRO A 296 75.63 19.56 -53.48
CA PRO A 296 75.16 18.26 -52.97
C PRO A 296 74.02 17.68 -53.83
N GLU A 297 73.56 16.45 -53.55
CA GLU A 297 72.28 15.97 -54.09
C GLU A 297 71.31 15.45 -52.99
N PRO A 298 70.00 15.73 -53.10
CA PRO A 298 68.97 15.30 -52.15
C PRO A 298 68.14 14.11 -52.67
N THR A 299 67.45 13.41 -51.76
CA THR A 299 66.33 12.52 -52.14
C THR A 299 65.03 12.95 -51.49
N ARG A 300 64.04 13.26 -52.33
CA ARG A 300 62.62 13.42 -51.98
C ARG A 300 61.88 12.13 -52.32
N SER A 301 60.96 11.69 -51.46
CA SER A 301 59.89 10.75 -51.84
C SER A 301 58.61 11.07 -51.07
N ALA A 302 57.49 11.24 -51.77
CA ALA A 302 56.13 11.32 -51.21
C ALA A 302 55.11 10.64 -52.18
N PRO A 303 53.96 10.09 -51.72
CA PRO A 303 53.29 8.92 -52.35
C PRO A 303 51.81 9.09 -52.80
N PRO A 304 51.23 8.12 -53.56
CA PRO A 304 49.81 8.09 -53.99
C PRO A 304 48.82 7.37 -53.03
N PRO A 305 47.48 7.41 -53.28
CA PRO A 305 46.42 6.93 -52.36
C PRO A 305 45.49 5.84 -53.00
N PRO A 306 44.14 5.79 -52.78
CA PRO A 306 43.36 4.93 -51.83
C PRO A 306 42.28 4.07 -52.56
N PRO A 307 41.07 3.66 -52.05
CA PRO A 307 40.43 3.55 -50.70
C PRO A 307 39.98 2.07 -50.43
N PRO A 308 38.76 1.62 -50.01
CA PRO A 308 37.61 2.14 -49.20
C PRO A 308 37.02 1.13 -48.13
N LYS A 309 35.83 1.46 -47.55
CA LYS A 309 34.87 0.65 -46.70
C LYS A 309 35.28 0.41 -45.22
N HIS A 310 34.43 0.58 -44.19
CA HIS A 310 33.04 1.03 -44.05
C HIS A 310 32.92 2.11 -42.94
N ARG A 311 32.14 3.17 -43.16
CA ARG A 311 31.71 4.12 -42.11
C ARG A 311 30.31 4.67 -42.41
N GLU A 312 29.34 3.78 -42.53
CA GLU A 312 27.92 4.06 -42.84
C GLU A 312 27.09 2.87 -42.30
N ALA A 313 26.88 2.82 -40.98
CA ALA A 313 26.11 1.74 -40.33
C ALA A 313 25.58 2.09 -38.91
N MET A 314 25.55 3.38 -38.52
CA MET A 314 25.06 3.77 -37.19
C MET A 314 24.22 5.06 -37.18
N GLU A 315 23.79 5.53 -38.36
CA GLU A 315 22.75 6.57 -38.49
C GLU A 315 21.36 5.95 -38.77
N GLN A 316 21.28 4.65 -39.08
CA GLN A 316 20.03 3.92 -39.32
C GLN A 316 19.18 3.62 -38.07
N GLU A 317 19.66 3.92 -36.85
CA GLU A 317 18.78 3.91 -35.65
C GLU A 317 17.94 5.19 -35.52
N PHE A 318 18.31 6.29 -36.21
CA PHE A 318 17.47 7.49 -36.27
C PHE A 318 16.30 7.37 -37.25
N GLU A 319 16.29 6.37 -38.12
CA GLU A 319 15.32 6.23 -39.21
C GLU A 319 14.10 5.33 -38.87
N LYS A 320 13.92 4.99 -37.59
CA LYS A 320 12.64 4.43 -37.09
C LYS A 320 11.56 5.48 -36.81
N VAL A 321 11.80 6.74 -37.18
CA VAL A 321 10.86 7.87 -37.08
C VAL A 321 9.77 7.85 -38.17
N VAL A 322 9.91 7.02 -39.22
CA VAL A 322 8.94 6.93 -40.34
C VAL A 322 8.08 5.66 -40.30
N SER A 323 7.74 5.17 -39.10
CA SER A 323 6.53 4.34 -38.93
C SER A 323 5.29 5.24 -38.79
N ALA A 324 5.07 6.08 -39.80
CA ALA A 324 3.89 6.92 -39.94
C ALA A 324 2.67 6.06 -40.31
N THR A 325 2.12 5.39 -39.31
CA THR A 325 0.72 4.96 -39.28
C THR A 325 0.27 5.19 -37.84
N SER A 326 -0.70 6.07 -37.64
CA SER A 326 -1.00 6.74 -36.37
C SER A 326 -1.56 5.81 -35.28
N ARG A 327 -0.72 4.89 -34.78
CA ARG A 327 -0.97 4.13 -33.58
C ARG A 327 -0.78 5.04 -32.38
N ALA A 328 -1.88 5.49 -31.81
CA ALA A 328 -1.86 6.38 -30.66
C ALA A 328 -1.01 5.77 -29.53
N GLY A 329 0.00 6.51 -29.10
CA GLY A 329 0.94 6.02 -28.09
C GLY A 329 0.26 5.84 -26.73
N LYS A 330 0.78 4.95 -25.88
CA LYS A 330 0.30 4.83 -24.49
C LYS A 330 0.39 6.16 -23.73
N SER A 331 1.40 6.99 -24.00
CA SER A 331 1.53 8.35 -23.49
C SER A 331 0.40 9.27 -23.97
N GLU A 332 0.14 9.29 -25.27
CA GLU A 332 -0.95 10.06 -25.89
C GLU A 332 -2.32 9.65 -25.33
N ALA A 333 -2.57 8.34 -25.16
CA ALA A 333 -3.78 7.84 -24.52
C ALA A 333 -3.93 8.31 -23.07
N ILE A 334 -2.85 8.39 -22.29
CA ILE A 334 -2.88 8.93 -20.92
C ILE A 334 -3.20 10.43 -20.95
N GLU A 335 -2.54 11.21 -21.81
CA GLU A 335 -2.72 12.65 -21.92
C GLU A 335 -4.15 13.01 -22.35
N LYS A 336 -4.69 12.36 -23.39
CA LYS A 336 -6.06 12.57 -23.86
C LYS A 336 -7.09 12.16 -22.80
N MET A 337 -6.90 11.02 -22.12
CA MET A 337 -7.80 10.56 -21.05
C MET A 337 -7.83 11.53 -19.86
N ASN A 338 -6.67 12.00 -19.42
CA ASN A 338 -6.58 12.98 -18.33
C ASN A 338 -7.26 14.30 -18.69
N ARG A 339 -7.07 14.79 -19.92
CA ARG A 339 -7.73 16.00 -20.43
C ARG A 339 -9.26 15.84 -20.47
N ALA A 340 -9.75 14.70 -20.93
CA ALA A 340 -11.17 14.36 -20.92
C ALA A 340 -11.75 14.31 -19.49
N LEU A 341 -11.02 13.73 -18.53
CA LEU A 341 -11.41 13.69 -17.12
C LEU A 341 -11.45 15.07 -16.46
N GLU A 342 -10.46 15.94 -16.70
CA GLU A 342 -10.45 17.32 -16.19
C GLU A 342 -11.61 18.14 -16.75
N MET A 343 -11.86 18.05 -18.06
CA MET A 343 -12.99 18.74 -18.69
C MET A 343 -14.33 18.20 -18.18
N ALA A 344 -14.48 16.88 -18.01
CA ALA A 344 -15.71 16.29 -17.48
C ALA A 344 -15.98 16.69 -16.03
N LYS A 345 -14.92 16.78 -15.20
CA LYS A 345 -15.01 17.33 -13.84
C LYS A 345 -15.44 18.79 -13.87
N LYS A 346 -14.81 19.63 -14.70
CA LYS A 346 -15.16 21.05 -14.84
C LYS A 346 -16.61 21.27 -15.33
N ALA A 347 -17.09 20.45 -16.25
CA ALA A 347 -18.47 20.51 -16.74
C ALA A 347 -19.49 20.06 -15.68
N ARG A 348 -19.18 19.01 -14.91
CA ARG A 348 -19.98 18.60 -13.74
C ARG A 348 -20.04 19.71 -12.69
N ASP A 349 -18.90 20.32 -12.39
CA ASP A 349 -18.79 21.38 -11.38
C ASP A 349 -19.47 22.68 -11.84
N ALA A 350 -19.68 22.85 -13.16
CA ALA A 350 -20.52 23.89 -13.76
C ALA A 350 -22.03 23.53 -13.85
N GLY A 351 -22.44 22.35 -13.38
CA GLY A 351 -23.84 21.92 -13.35
C GLY A 351 -24.38 21.29 -14.65
N ASN A 352 -23.54 21.05 -15.65
CA ASN A 352 -23.97 20.42 -16.91
C ASN A 352 -24.28 18.92 -16.73
N ASP A 353 -25.24 18.40 -17.50
CA ASP A 353 -25.49 16.96 -17.52
C ASP A 353 -24.31 16.22 -18.16
N VAL A 354 -23.63 15.43 -17.33
CA VAL A 354 -22.47 14.61 -17.68
C VAL A 354 -22.82 13.12 -17.71
N SER A 355 -24.09 12.74 -17.76
CA SER A 355 -24.53 11.33 -17.75
C SER A 355 -23.95 10.53 -18.92
N GLU A 356 -24.06 11.06 -20.14
CA GLU A 356 -23.51 10.44 -21.35
C GLU A 356 -21.97 10.51 -21.36
N VAL A 357 -21.40 11.61 -20.89
CA VAL A 357 -19.94 11.77 -20.72
C VAL A 357 -19.36 10.72 -19.75
N ARG A 358 -20.07 10.39 -18.65
CA ARG A 358 -19.68 9.31 -17.74
C ARG A 358 -19.79 7.93 -18.39
N ARG A 359 -20.78 7.71 -19.26
CA ARG A 359 -20.94 6.46 -20.02
C ARG A 359 -19.73 6.24 -20.95
N ILE A 360 -19.35 7.27 -21.70
CA ILE A 360 -18.20 7.22 -22.62
C ILE A 360 -16.88 7.15 -21.85
N LEU A 361 -16.71 7.87 -20.74
CA LEU A 361 -15.52 7.75 -19.86
C LEU A 361 -15.33 6.34 -19.32
N LYS A 362 -16.41 5.64 -18.96
CA LYS A 362 -16.34 4.24 -18.53
C LYS A 362 -15.86 3.33 -19.67
N GLN A 363 -16.35 3.54 -20.90
CA GLN A 363 -15.92 2.80 -22.08
C GLN A 363 -14.45 3.10 -22.43
N ALA A 364 -14.04 4.36 -22.40
CA ALA A 364 -12.65 4.79 -22.62
C ALA A 364 -11.70 4.15 -21.62
N ARG A 365 -12.09 4.12 -20.34
CA ARG A 365 -11.32 3.45 -19.28
C ARG A 365 -11.20 1.93 -19.52
N THR A 366 -12.27 1.25 -19.91
CA THR A 366 -12.20 -0.19 -20.24
C THR A 366 -11.33 -0.45 -21.48
N ALA A 367 -11.39 0.39 -22.51
CA ALA A 367 -10.49 0.31 -23.67
C ALA A 367 -9.01 0.50 -23.26
N PHE A 368 -8.74 1.43 -22.35
CA PHE A 368 -7.41 1.68 -21.79
C PHE A 368 -6.90 0.51 -20.93
N GLU A 369 -7.75 -0.08 -20.09
CA GLU A 369 -7.44 -1.27 -19.28
C GLU A 369 -7.16 -2.50 -20.18
N ASN A 370 -7.87 -2.61 -21.32
CA ASN A 370 -7.66 -3.62 -22.36
C ASN A 370 -6.46 -3.32 -23.30
N GLN A 371 -5.65 -2.29 -23.04
CA GLN A 371 -4.51 -1.84 -23.86
C GLN A 371 -4.87 -1.39 -25.28
N ASN A 372 -6.15 -1.11 -25.57
CA ASN A 372 -6.59 -0.58 -26.86
C ASN A 372 -6.45 0.96 -26.89
N TRP A 373 -5.21 1.43 -26.99
CA TRP A 373 -4.85 2.85 -26.86
C TRP A 373 -5.52 3.75 -27.91
N GLU A 374 -5.69 3.26 -29.14
CA GLU A 374 -6.36 3.98 -30.24
C GLU A 374 -7.84 4.23 -29.93
N GLU A 375 -8.55 3.22 -29.41
CA GLU A 375 -9.94 3.37 -29.02
C GLU A 375 -10.09 4.26 -27.77
N ALA A 376 -9.18 4.14 -26.81
CA ALA A 376 -9.13 5.02 -25.64
C ALA A 376 -8.93 6.49 -26.03
N VAL A 377 -8.05 6.80 -27.01
CA VAL A 377 -7.88 8.16 -27.55
C VAL A 377 -9.14 8.64 -28.27
N ARG A 378 -9.71 7.83 -29.17
CA ARG A 378 -10.93 8.18 -29.91
C ARG A 378 -12.09 8.53 -28.98
N LEU A 379 -12.31 7.73 -27.93
CA LEU A 379 -13.36 7.97 -26.95
C LEU A 379 -13.05 9.20 -26.07
N SER A 380 -11.77 9.46 -25.76
CA SER A 380 -11.34 10.66 -25.03
C SER A 380 -11.55 11.94 -25.84
N ASP A 381 -11.23 11.94 -27.13
CA ASP A 381 -11.48 13.08 -28.01
C ASP A 381 -12.98 13.32 -28.21
N GLN A 382 -13.79 12.25 -28.35
CA GLN A 382 -15.26 12.36 -28.37
C GLN A 382 -15.82 13.04 -27.10
N ILE A 383 -15.26 12.74 -25.92
CA ILE A 383 -15.64 13.41 -24.66
C ILE A 383 -15.28 14.90 -24.72
N VAL A 384 -14.06 15.23 -25.18
CA VAL A 384 -13.60 16.63 -25.28
C VAL A 384 -14.48 17.42 -26.25
N GLU A 385 -14.87 16.85 -27.39
CA GLU A 385 -15.76 17.47 -28.38
C GLU A 385 -17.19 17.66 -27.87
N MET A 386 -17.76 16.66 -27.20
CA MET A 386 -19.07 16.78 -26.54
C MET A 386 -19.07 17.87 -25.45
N LEU A 387 -17.99 17.97 -24.67
CA LEU A 387 -17.87 18.99 -23.63
C LEU A 387 -17.58 20.38 -24.19
N ALA A 388 -16.86 20.47 -25.31
CA ALA A 388 -16.63 21.74 -26.02
C ALA A 388 -17.94 22.28 -26.62
N SER A 389 -18.74 21.42 -27.28
CA SER A 389 -20.03 21.81 -27.86
C SER A 389 -21.04 22.23 -26.78
N LEU A 390 -21.11 21.51 -25.65
CA LEU A 390 -21.90 21.94 -24.48
C LEU A 390 -21.41 23.28 -23.89
N ALA A 391 -20.10 23.52 -23.85
CA ALA A 391 -19.55 24.79 -23.38
C ALA A 391 -19.82 25.97 -24.33
N THR A 392 -19.94 25.73 -25.65
CA THR A 392 -20.36 26.74 -26.62
C THR A 392 -21.86 27.00 -26.62
N ALA A 393 -22.69 26.01 -26.27
CA ALA A 393 -24.15 26.16 -26.17
C ALA A 393 -24.63 26.84 -24.87
N SER A 394 -23.72 27.07 -23.92
CA SER A 394 -23.98 27.68 -22.61
C SER A 394 -23.47 29.14 -22.51
N ARG A 395 -23.19 29.79 -23.65
CA ARG A 395 -22.88 31.22 -23.78
C ARG A 395 -23.93 31.91 -24.64
#